data_AF-A0A847ZT01-F1
#
_entry.id   AF-A0A847ZT01-F1
#
_cell.length_a   1.000
_cell.length_b   1.000
_cell.length_c   1.000
_cell.angle_alpha   90.00
_cell.angle_beta   90.00
_cell.angle_gamma   90.00
#
_symmetry.space_group_name_H-M   'P 1'
#
loop_
_entity.id
_entity.type
_entity.pdbx_description
1 polymer ?
#
loop_
_entity_poly.entity_id
_entity_poly.type
_entity_poly.pdbx_seq_one_letter_code
_entity_poly.pdbx_strand_id
1 'polypeptide(L)'
;MSPGFRNALPVIIFLMLGFAAPLIAVTWFSFMPPRTFAFTGSPTLENYTTIFESTSYISFLWSLALALLTVLLLVLVAYPVAYGLVRVFGRWSMLITLLFTIPLFVSENIRLYGWVLFLIKNGVMLGTLKSMFGVQAESMLFTLPAIILGMVYVYLPFMLFPMTLGISMVPQDTRDAAADLGASRWQVFREVELPLSMPGILIGCLLTFVLAIGAIAEAKVLGGQQIIPITHDIEIAFTYAQNWPLGAALSVLLMAVVGSLVILVLRRFDLDVLLGRR
;
A
#
# COMPACT_ATOMS: atom_id res chain seq x y z
N MET A 1 22.10 6.80 -33.87
CA MET A 1 21.30 7.08 -32.66
C MET A 1 20.50 8.34 -32.84
N SER A 2 19.18 8.30 -32.63
CA SER A 2 18.32 9.49 -32.69
C SER A 2 18.76 10.52 -31.63
N PRO A 3 18.58 11.83 -31.88
CA PRO A 3 18.87 12.88 -30.88
C PRO A 3 18.14 12.66 -29.56
N GLY A 4 16.88 12.17 -29.62
CA GLY A 4 16.09 11.84 -28.43
C GLY A 4 16.72 10.75 -27.55
N PHE A 5 17.31 9.71 -28.16
CA PHE A 5 17.98 8.65 -27.39
C PHE A 5 19.22 9.17 -26.64
N ARG A 6 19.99 10.09 -27.25
CA ARG A 6 21.17 10.69 -26.60
C ARG A 6 20.79 11.57 -25.41
N ASN A 7 19.68 12.30 -25.51
CA ASN A 7 19.19 13.15 -24.42
C ASN A 7 18.58 12.33 -23.27
N ALA A 8 18.01 11.15 -23.58
CA ALA A 8 17.49 10.23 -22.57
C ALA A 8 18.59 9.41 -21.86
N LEU A 9 19.81 9.39 -22.40
CA LEU A 9 20.90 8.53 -21.93
C LEU A 9 21.23 8.70 -20.43
N PRO A 10 21.32 9.92 -19.86
CA PRO A 10 21.57 10.10 -18.43
C PRO A 10 20.46 9.49 -17.56
N VAL A 11 19.20 9.65 -17.96
CA VAL A 11 18.04 9.09 -17.24
C VAL A 11 18.03 7.57 -17.33
N ILE A 12 18.30 7.01 -18.51
CA ILE A 12 18.38 5.57 -18.71
C ILE A 12 19.50 4.97 -17.85
N ILE A 13 20.69 5.57 -17.86
CA ILE A 13 21.82 5.11 -17.03
C ILE A 13 21.45 5.17 -15.55
N PHE A 14 20.84 6.27 -15.11
CA PHE A 14 20.41 6.43 -13.73
C PHE A 14 19.39 5.35 -13.33
N LEU A 15 18.38 5.07 -14.16
CA LEU A 15 17.40 4.01 -13.89
C LEU A 15 18.03 2.61 -13.94
N MET A 16 18.95 2.37 -14.88
CA MET A 16 19.64 1.09 -14.98
C MET A 16 20.51 0.81 -13.75
N LEU A 17 21.28 1.80 -13.30
CA LEU A 17 22.17 1.64 -12.14
C LEU A 17 21.42 1.69 -10.81
N GLY A 18 20.44 2.58 -10.66
CA GLY A 18 19.73 2.80 -9.40
C GLY A 18 18.57 1.86 -9.15
N PHE A 19 17.94 1.33 -10.20
CA PHE A 19 16.74 0.50 -10.09
C PHE A 19 16.95 -0.91 -10.67
N ALA A 20 17.39 -1.01 -11.93
CA ALA A 20 17.50 -2.32 -12.58
C ALA A 20 18.64 -3.16 -12.00
N ALA A 21 19.81 -2.57 -11.70
CA ALA A 21 20.96 -3.31 -11.19
C ALA A 21 20.71 -3.96 -9.82
N PRO A 22 20.15 -3.28 -8.80
CA PRO A 22 19.77 -3.94 -7.54
C PRO A 22 18.73 -5.05 -7.74
N LEU A 23 17.75 -4.84 -8.62
CA LEU A 23 16.73 -5.85 -8.91
C LEU A 23 17.35 -7.10 -9.53
N ILE A 24 18.23 -6.93 -10.53
CA ILE A 24 18.99 -8.01 -11.16
C ILE A 24 19.86 -8.72 -10.12
N ALA A 25 20.52 -7.98 -9.23
CA ALA A 25 21.35 -8.57 -8.18
C ALA A 25 20.51 -9.43 -7.22
N VAL A 26 19.36 -8.94 -6.77
CA VAL A 26 18.43 -9.72 -5.93
C VAL A 26 17.92 -10.95 -6.68
N THR A 27 17.52 -10.81 -7.94
CA THR A 27 17.09 -11.96 -8.76
C THR A 27 18.23 -12.94 -9.02
N TRP A 28 19.48 -12.50 -9.12
CA TRP A 28 20.63 -13.40 -9.23
C TRP A 28 20.89 -14.15 -7.93
N PHE A 29 20.88 -13.44 -6.80
CA PHE A 29 21.08 -14.03 -5.48
C PHE A 29 20.01 -15.06 -5.11
N SER A 30 18.78 -14.93 -5.59
CA SER A 30 17.73 -15.91 -5.29
C SER A 30 18.06 -17.32 -5.79
N PHE A 31 18.91 -17.43 -6.81
CA PHE A 31 19.38 -18.70 -7.34
C PHE A 31 20.73 -19.14 -6.76
N MET A 32 21.33 -18.42 -5.81
CA MET A 32 22.59 -18.85 -5.19
C MET A 32 22.35 -19.91 -4.09
N PRO A 33 23.32 -20.78 -3.80
CA PRO A 33 23.20 -21.75 -2.70
C PRO A 33 22.89 -21.07 -1.36
N PRO A 34 22.09 -21.70 -0.46
CA PRO A 34 21.72 -21.09 0.82
C PRO A 34 22.93 -20.63 1.65
N ARG A 35 22.75 -19.57 2.45
CA ARG A 35 23.76 -19.04 3.40
C ARG A 35 25.10 -18.65 2.77
N THR A 36 25.08 -18.31 1.49
CA THR A 36 26.27 -17.85 0.75
C THR A 36 26.22 -16.35 0.53
N PHE A 37 27.38 -15.69 0.67
CA PHE A 37 27.58 -14.27 0.33
C PHE A 37 28.34 -14.09 -0.99
N ALA A 38 28.89 -15.17 -1.54
CA ALA A 38 29.61 -15.13 -2.81
C ALA A 38 28.63 -14.93 -3.98
N PHE A 39 28.97 -14.02 -4.88
CA PHE A 39 28.28 -13.86 -6.17
C PHE A 39 28.62 -14.99 -7.17
N THR A 40 29.65 -15.77 -6.85
CA THR A 40 30.16 -16.86 -7.66
C THR A 40 29.73 -18.19 -7.04
N GLY A 41 28.81 -18.88 -7.70
CA GLY A 41 28.30 -20.19 -7.29
C GLY A 41 27.48 -20.82 -8.40
N SER A 42 27.25 -22.12 -8.31
CA SER A 42 26.34 -22.82 -9.22
C SER A 42 24.90 -22.44 -8.88
N PRO A 43 24.08 -21.99 -9.85
CA PRO A 43 22.67 -21.69 -9.60
C PRO A 43 21.91 -22.92 -9.10
N THR A 44 21.10 -22.76 -8.06
CA THR A 44 20.23 -23.80 -7.48
C THR A 44 18.81 -23.27 -7.23
N LEU A 45 17.84 -24.18 -7.11
CA LEU A 45 16.45 -23.87 -6.76
C LEU A 45 16.11 -24.21 -5.30
N GLU A 46 17.12 -24.53 -4.49
CA GLU A 46 16.98 -25.01 -3.11
C GLU A 46 16.29 -23.98 -2.18
N ASN A 47 16.54 -22.68 -2.39
CA ASN A 47 15.84 -21.64 -1.62
C ASN A 47 14.34 -21.67 -1.91
N TYR A 48 13.93 -21.91 -3.15
CA TYR A 48 12.52 -21.96 -3.52
C TYR A 48 11.82 -23.18 -2.93
N THR A 49 12.47 -24.36 -2.92
CA THR A 49 11.90 -25.54 -2.26
C THR A 49 11.76 -25.31 -0.76
N THR A 50 12.77 -24.70 -0.12
CA THR A 50 12.74 -24.33 1.30
C THR A 50 11.57 -23.40 1.62
N ILE A 51 11.24 -22.44 0.75
CA ILE A 51 10.10 -21.54 0.96
C ILE A 51 8.79 -22.32 1.07
N PHE A 52 8.55 -23.30 0.19
CA PHE A 52 7.33 -24.11 0.19
C PHE A 52 7.28 -25.15 1.31
N GLU A 53 8.43 -25.64 1.77
CA GLU A 53 8.54 -26.56 2.90
C GLU A 53 8.42 -25.84 4.26
N SER A 54 8.76 -24.55 4.29
CA SER A 54 8.68 -23.71 5.49
C SER A 54 7.28 -23.16 5.76
N THR A 55 7.13 -22.46 6.88
CA THR A 55 5.89 -21.74 7.24
C THR A 55 5.74 -20.39 6.53
N SER A 56 6.67 -19.98 5.66
CA SER A 56 6.62 -18.66 5.00
C SER A 56 5.41 -18.44 4.11
N TYR A 57 4.74 -19.49 3.63
CA TYR A 57 3.46 -19.35 2.93
C TYR A 57 2.35 -18.78 3.84
N ILE A 58 2.40 -19.03 5.15
CA ILE A 58 1.46 -18.45 6.11
C ILE A 58 1.71 -16.95 6.25
N SER A 59 2.98 -16.54 6.36
CA SER A 59 3.36 -15.13 6.37
C SER A 59 2.92 -14.40 5.10
N PHE A 60 3.02 -15.07 3.95
CA PHE A 60 2.52 -14.58 2.67
C PHE A 60 1.00 -14.36 2.68
N LEU A 61 0.24 -15.35 3.15
CA LEU A 61 -1.22 -15.25 3.27
C LEU A 61 -1.65 -14.14 4.23
N TRP A 62 -0.92 -13.96 5.34
CA TRP A 62 -1.16 -12.85 6.26
C TRP A 62 -0.90 -11.49 5.60
N SER A 63 0.23 -11.31 4.91
CA SER A 63 0.50 -10.07 4.17
C SER A 63 -0.58 -9.76 3.14
N LEU A 64 -1.02 -10.78 2.39
CA LEU A 64 -2.09 -10.62 1.41
C LEU A 64 -3.43 -10.25 2.08
N ALA A 65 -3.80 -10.95 3.16
CA ALA A 65 -5.03 -10.70 3.90
C ALA A 65 -5.05 -9.30 4.52
N LEU A 66 -3.95 -8.89 5.16
CA LEU A 66 -3.79 -7.55 5.73
C LEU A 66 -3.88 -6.48 4.64
N ALA A 67 -3.14 -6.63 3.53
CA ALA A 67 -3.16 -5.65 2.44
C ALA A 67 -4.56 -5.51 1.81
N LEU A 68 -5.25 -6.62 1.54
CA LEU A 68 -6.61 -6.60 0.99
C LEU A 68 -7.61 -5.97 1.96
N LEU A 69 -7.52 -6.33 3.25
CA LEU A 69 -8.40 -5.76 4.27
C LEU A 69 -8.16 -4.24 4.43
N THR A 70 -6.90 -3.80 4.43
CA THR A 70 -6.54 -2.38 4.47
C THR A 70 -7.09 -1.64 3.25
N VAL A 71 -6.94 -2.18 2.04
CA VAL A 71 -7.51 -1.58 0.83
C VAL A 71 -9.02 -1.46 0.93
N LEU A 72 -9.71 -2.53 1.35
CA LEU A 72 -11.17 -2.52 1.49
C LEU A 72 -11.64 -1.45 2.48
N LEU A 73 -11.02 -1.40 3.66
CA LEU A 73 -11.34 -0.39 4.67
C LEU A 73 -11.03 1.02 4.19
N LEU A 74 -9.91 1.19 3.48
CA LEU A 74 -9.54 2.49 2.94
C LEU A 74 -10.45 2.95 1.80
N VAL A 75 -10.97 2.05 0.96
CA VAL A 75 -12.01 2.45 -0.01
C VAL A 75 -13.24 2.98 0.72
N LEU A 76 -13.69 2.31 1.78
CA LEU A 76 -14.87 2.72 2.55
C LEU A 76 -14.67 4.07 3.27
N VAL A 77 -13.46 4.31 3.81
CA VAL A 77 -13.15 5.54 4.56
C VAL A 77 -12.72 6.69 3.65
N ALA A 78 -11.85 6.43 2.68
CA ALA A 78 -11.27 7.46 1.83
C ALA A 78 -12.28 7.97 0.79
N TYR A 79 -13.21 7.13 0.30
CA TYR A 79 -14.20 7.56 -0.68
C TYR A 79 -15.07 8.75 -0.22
N PRO A 80 -15.74 8.70 0.94
CA PRO A 80 -16.54 9.83 1.41
C PRO A 80 -15.68 11.08 1.67
N VAL A 81 -14.44 10.90 2.16
CA VAL A 81 -13.51 12.02 2.38
C VAL A 81 -13.09 12.65 1.04
N ALA A 82 -12.73 11.82 0.05
CA ALA A 82 -12.35 12.27 -1.29
C ALA A 82 -13.51 12.99 -1.99
N TYR A 83 -14.71 12.42 -1.93
CA TYR A 83 -15.91 13.05 -2.45
C TYR A 83 -16.18 14.39 -1.77
N GLY A 84 -16.05 14.43 -0.44
CA GLY A 84 -16.17 15.66 0.35
C GLY A 84 -15.17 16.74 -0.07
N LEU A 85 -13.90 16.36 -0.27
CA LEU A 85 -12.84 17.28 -0.73
C LEU A 85 -13.14 17.89 -2.09
N VAL A 86 -13.71 17.12 -3.02
CA VAL A 86 -14.01 17.61 -4.37
C VAL A 86 -15.30 18.42 -4.41
N ARG A 87 -16.35 17.98 -3.69
CA ARG A 87 -17.72 18.47 -3.93
C ARG A 87 -18.35 19.24 -2.76
N VAL A 88 -17.90 19.02 -1.52
CA VAL A 88 -18.60 19.51 -0.32
C VAL A 88 -17.82 20.58 0.43
N PHE A 89 -16.53 20.37 0.66
CA PHE A 89 -15.76 21.20 1.60
C PHE A 89 -15.35 22.57 1.05
N GLY A 90 -15.45 22.80 -0.27
CA GLY A 90 -15.18 24.10 -0.90
C GLY A 90 -13.83 24.67 -0.47
N ARG A 91 -13.84 25.87 0.14
CA ARG A 91 -12.62 26.54 0.64
C ARG A 91 -11.83 25.75 1.69
N TRP A 92 -12.50 24.88 2.45
CA TRP A 92 -11.86 24.05 3.48
C TRP A 92 -11.12 22.85 2.89
N SER A 93 -11.37 22.52 1.62
CA SER A 93 -10.70 21.40 0.94
C SER A 93 -9.18 21.55 0.98
N MET A 94 -8.66 22.78 0.79
CA MET A 94 -7.23 23.06 0.88
C MET A 94 -6.67 22.80 2.28
N LEU A 95 -7.38 23.24 3.33
CA LEU A 95 -6.95 23.05 4.72
C LEU A 95 -6.99 21.57 5.13
N ILE A 96 -8.04 20.84 4.73
CA ILE A 96 -8.17 19.40 5.02
C ILE A 96 -7.09 18.61 4.28
N THR A 97 -6.85 18.92 3.00
CA THR A 97 -5.75 18.32 2.21
C THR A 97 -4.40 18.57 2.87
N LEU A 98 -4.15 19.79 3.35
CA LEU A 98 -2.93 20.14 4.06
C LEU A 98 -2.80 19.33 5.37
N LEU A 99 -3.89 19.18 6.13
CA LEU A 99 -3.91 18.40 7.36
C LEU A 99 -3.55 16.92 7.14
N PHE A 100 -4.00 16.33 6.03
CA PHE A 100 -3.61 14.96 5.65
C PHE A 100 -2.18 14.89 5.10
N THR A 101 -1.67 15.96 4.50
CA THR A 101 -0.33 16.01 3.90
C THR A 101 0.77 16.20 4.95
N ILE A 102 0.53 16.98 6.01
CA ILE A 102 1.53 17.27 7.05
C ILE A 102 2.12 15.98 7.66
N PRO A 103 1.33 14.97 8.05
CA PRO A 103 1.87 13.72 8.59
C PRO A 103 2.78 12.95 7.63
N LEU A 104 2.76 13.19 6.31
CA LEU A 104 3.64 12.51 5.36
C LEU A 104 5.11 12.95 5.50
N PHE A 105 5.35 14.14 6.06
CA PHE A 105 6.70 14.62 6.34
C PHE A 105 7.30 14.01 7.61
N VAL A 106 6.48 13.34 8.42
CA VAL A 106 6.93 12.65 9.64
C VAL A 106 7.20 11.20 9.31
N SER A 107 8.33 10.68 9.78
CA SER A 107 8.68 9.25 9.65
C SER A 107 7.53 8.36 10.14
N GLU A 108 7.22 7.34 9.34
CA GLU A 108 6.16 6.38 9.66
C GLU A 108 6.32 5.79 11.07
N ASN A 109 7.54 5.37 11.42
CA ASN A 109 7.86 4.80 12.73
C ASN A 109 7.49 5.75 13.88
N ILE A 110 7.78 7.05 13.73
CA ILE A 110 7.45 8.05 14.77
C ILE A 110 5.93 8.12 14.96
N ARG A 111 5.16 8.11 13.87
CA ARG A 111 3.69 8.12 13.94
C ARG A 111 3.15 6.85 14.59
N LEU A 112 3.73 5.69 14.29
CA LEU A 112 3.34 4.42 14.92
C LEU A 112 3.65 4.40 16.41
N TYR A 113 4.80 4.93 16.86
CA TYR A 113 5.07 5.09 18.30
C TYR A 113 4.09 6.08 18.97
N GLY A 114 3.63 7.11 18.26
CA GLY A 114 2.53 7.95 18.72
C GLY A 114 1.26 7.13 18.99
N TRP A 115 0.91 6.21 18.09
CA TRP A 115 -0.20 5.28 18.30
C TRP A 115 0.04 4.28 19.43
N VAL A 116 1.27 3.81 19.65
CA VAL A 116 1.63 2.99 20.82
C VAL A 116 1.30 3.74 22.11
N LEU A 117 1.77 4.98 22.25
CA LEU A 117 1.50 5.81 23.44
C LEU A 117 0.00 6.10 23.63
N PHE A 118 -0.76 6.16 22.53
CA PHE A 118 -2.20 6.36 22.57
C PHE A 118 -2.96 5.12 23.05
N LEU A 119 -2.56 3.93 22.56
CA LEU A 119 -3.26 2.65 22.76
C LEU A 119 -2.79 1.84 23.96
N ILE A 120 -1.58 2.10 24.48
CA ILE A 120 -1.03 1.39 25.64
C ILE A 120 -1.96 1.49 26.86
N LYS A 121 -1.85 0.53 27.79
CA LYS A 121 -2.64 0.53 29.03
C LYS A 121 -2.41 1.83 29.82
N ASN A 122 -3.50 2.50 30.19
CA ASN A 122 -3.49 3.86 30.78
C ASN A 122 -2.84 4.95 29.91
N GLY A 123 -2.67 4.71 28.61
CA GLY A 123 -2.27 5.72 27.64
C GLY A 123 -3.34 6.77 27.41
N VAL A 124 -3.17 7.63 26.40
CA VAL A 124 -4.09 8.77 26.18
C VAL A 124 -5.55 8.32 26.05
N MET A 125 -5.84 7.28 25.26
CA MET A 125 -7.22 6.81 25.07
C MET A 125 -7.83 6.21 26.34
N LEU A 126 -7.17 5.19 26.90
CA LEU A 126 -7.71 4.45 28.04
C LEU A 126 -7.64 5.25 29.34
N GLY A 127 -6.61 6.08 29.51
CA GLY A 127 -6.45 6.96 30.66
C GLY A 127 -7.53 8.03 30.71
N THR A 128 -7.82 8.69 29.58
CA THR A 128 -8.91 9.69 29.50
C THR A 128 -10.28 9.05 29.66
N LEU A 129 -10.51 7.88 29.07
CA LEU A 129 -11.77 7.15 29.24
C LEU A 129 -12.01 6.77 30.71
N LYS A 130 -10.97 6.29 31.40
CA LYS A 130 -11.02 5.98 32.83
C LYS A 130 -11.23 7.23 33.69
N SER A 131 -10.56 8.34 33.40
CA SER A 131 -10.66 9.56 34.21
C SER A 131 -12.00 10.28 34.03
N MET A 132 -12.54 10.29 32.81
CA MET A 132 -13.78 11.01 32.50
C MET A 132 -15.03 10.17 32.75
N PHE A 133 -14.98 8.87 32.48
CA PHE A 133 -16.17 8.01 32.49
C PHE A 133 -16.08 6.84 33.47
N GLY A 134 -14.94 6.66 34.17
CA GLY A 134 -14.73 5.52 35.07
C GLY A 134 -14.64 4.16 34.36
N VAL A 135 -14.69 4.12 33.02
CA VAL A 135 -14.70 2.89 32.23
C VAL A 135 -13.28 2.34 32.13
N GLN A 136 -13.12 1.07 32.52
CA GLN A 136 -11.88 0.33 32.34
C GLN A 136 -12.01 -0.56 31.11
N ALA A 137 -11.23 -0.28 30.09
CA ALA A 137 -11.13 -1.10 28.88
C ALA A 137 -9.72 -1.68 28.76
N GLU A 138 -9.62 -2.83 28.09
CA GLU A 138 -8.34 -3.47 27.80
C GLU A 138 -7.60 -2.73 26.68
N SER A 139 -6.27 -2.87 26.66
CA SER A 139 -5.45 -2.29 25.61
C SER A 139 -5.61 -3.07 24.32
N MET A 140 -5.90 -2.34 23.25
CA MET A 140 -5.93 -2.85 21.88
C MET A 140 -4.51 -3.05 21.31
N LEU A 141 -3.48 -2.57 22.00
CA LEU A 141 -2.10 -2.71 21.54
C LEU A 141 -1.70 -4.19 21.46
N PHE A 142 -0.88 -4.53 20.46
CA PHE A 142 -0.43 -5.89 20.16
C PHE A 142 -1.57 -6.84 19.74
N THR A 143 -2.58 -6.30 19.06
CA THR A 143 -3.68 -7.07 18.48
C THR A 143 -3.81 -6.80 16.99
N LEU A 144 -4.44 -7.73 16.25
CA LEU A 144 -4.75 -7.56 14.83
C LEU A 144 -5.48 -6.23 14.53
N PRO A 145 -6.51 -5.83 15.30
CA PRO A 145 -7.15 -4.53 15.10
C PRO A 145 -6.20 -3.33 15.19
N ALA A 146 -5.18 -3.35 16.07
CA ALA A 146 -4.20 -2.27 16.14
C ALA A 146 -3.30 -2.21 14.90
N ILE A 147 -2.93 -3.38 14.34
CA ILE A 147 -2.19 -3.45 13.07
C ILE A 147 -3.03 -2.80 11.97
N ILE A 148 -4.31 -3.19 11.84
CA ILE A 148 -5.21 -2.66 10.82
C ILE A 148 -5.42 -1.15 10.98
N LEU A 149 -5.57 -0.65 12.21
CA LEU A 149 -5.65 0.79 12.48
C LEU A 149 -4.40 1.50 11.97
N GLY A 150 -3.21 0.98 12.29
CA GLY A 150 -1.94 1.53 11.82
C GLY A 150 -1.86 1.58 10.30
N MET A 151 -2.18 0.46 9.64
CA MET A 151 -2.13 0.37 8.17
C MET A 151 -3.14 1.33 7.52
N VAL A 152 -4.39 1.38 8.01
CA VAL A 152 -5.39 2.34 7.50
C VAL A 152 -4.88 3.77 7.70
N TYR A 153 -4.36 4.12 8.86
CA TYR A 153 -3.83 5.45 9.14
C TYR A 153 -2.65 5.83 8.23
N VAL A 154 -1.66 4.93 8.10
CA VAL A 154 -0.43 5.18 7.33
C VAL A 154 -0.73 5.28 5.84
N TYR A 155 -1.59 4.41 5.32
CA TYR A 155 -1.83 4.32 3.88
C TYR A 155 -3.03 5.15 3.37
N LEU A 156 -3.79 5.77 4.27
CA LEU A 156 -4.90 6.68 3.91
C LEU A 156 -4.55 7.71 2.82
N PRO A 157 -3.46 8.49 2.91
CA PRO A 157 -3.16 9.50 1.90
C PRO A 157 -2.90 8.91 0.51
N PHE A 158 -2.35 7.69 0.44
CA PHE A 158 -2.04 7.01 -0.82
C PHE A 158 -3.30 6.46 -1.51
N MET A 159 -4.37 6.19 -0.76
CA MET A 159 -5.70 5.93 -1.33
C MET A 159 -6.41 7.25 -1.67
N LEU A 160 -6.38 8.20 -0.74
CA LEU A 160 -7.17 9.42 -0.77
C LEU A 160 -6.83 10.28 -1.98
N PHE A 161 -5.56 10.60 -2.23
CA PHE A 161 -5.21 11.58 -3.26
C PHE A 161 -5.49 11.10 -4.69
N PRO A 162 -5.10 9.87 -5.11
CA PRO A 162 -5.48 9.36 -6.43
C PRO A 162 -7.00 9.28 -6.62
N MET A 163 -7.73 8.90 -5.57
CA MET A 163 -9.19 8.85 -5.59
C MET A 163 -9.82 10.25 -5.71
N THR A 164 -9.32 11.24 -4.96
CA THR A 164 -9.73 12.64 -5.07
C THR A 164 -9.50 13.16 -6.50
N LEU A 165 -8.33 12.86 -7.09
CA LEU A 165 -8.05 13.22 -8.48
C LEU A 165 -9.05 12.56 -9.44
N GLY A 166 -9.29 11.26 -9.31
CA GLY A 166 -10.30 10.55 -10.12
C GLY A 166 -11.70 11.17 -10.04
N ILE A 167 -12.17 11.49 -8.83
CA ILE A 167 -13.49 12.11 -8.62
C ILE A 167 -13.54 13.54 -9.17
N SER A 168 -12.43 14.29 -9.11
CA SER A 168 -12.35 15.65 -9.66
C SER A 168 -12.37 15.70 -11.18
N MET A 169 -11.94 14.63 -11.85
CA MET A 169 -11.93 14.53 -13.31
C MET A 169 -13.33 14.28 -13.92
N VAL A 170 -14.34 13.98 -13.10
CA VAL A 170 -15.72 13.81 -13.58
C VAL A 170 -16.34 15.19 -13.89
N PRO A 171 -16.64 15.51 -15.17
CA PRO A 171 -17.17 16.82 -15.54
C PRO A 171 -18.53 17.09 -14.88
N GLN A 172 -18.77 18.34 -14.48
CA GLN A 172 -20.05 18.74 -13.89
C GLN A 172 -21.19 18.62 -14.91
N ASP A 173 -20.94 19.04 -16.15
CA ASP A 173 -21.93 19.01 -17.25
C ASP A 173 -22.49 17.60 -17.52
N THR A 174 -21.67 16.56 -17.37
CA THR A 174 -22.13 15.17 -17.56
C THR A 174 -23.11 14.74 -16.46
N ARG A 175 -22.93 15.26 -15.24
CA ARG A 175 -23.82 14.99 -14.10
C ARG A 175 -25.13 15.77 -14.26
N ASP A 176 -25.03 17.03 -14.66
CA ASP A 176 -26.19 17.90 -14.87
C ASP A 176 -27.05 17.38 -16.02
N ALA A 177 -26.45 16.96 -17.14
CA ALA A 177 -27.17 16.32 -18.25
C ALA A 177 -27.89 15.02 -17.84
N ALA A 178 -27.27 14.20 -16.99
CA ALA A 178 -27.93 13.01 -16.46
C ALA A 178 -29.14 13.35 -15.58
N ALA A 179 -29.01 14.39 -14.74
CA ALA A 179 -30.11 14.88 -13.90
C ALA A 179 -31.26 15.45 -14.75
N ASP A 180 -30.94 16.19 -15.83
CA ASP A 180 -31.93 16.75 -16.77
C ASP A 180 -32.73 15.66 -17.51
N LEU A 181 -32.11 14.51 -17.75
CA LEU A 181 -32.79 13.32 -18.31
C LEU A 181 -33.63 12.56 -17.27
N GLY A 182 -33.77 13.08 -16.05
CA GLY A 182 -34.59 12.49 -14.98
C GLY A 182 -33.85 11.48 -14.11
N ALA A 183 -32.52 11.37 -14.19
CA ALA A 183 -31.77 10.49 -13.32
C ALA A 183 -31.81 10.99 -11.86
N SER A 184 -32.17 10.09 -10.94
CA SER A 184 -32.06 10.34 -9.50
C SER A 184 -30.60 10.51 -9.06
N ARG A 185 -30.38 11.13 -7.89
CA ARG A 185 -29.03 11.30 -7.32
C ARG A 185 -28.24 9.98 -7.21
N TRP A 186 -28.92 8.89 -6.90
CA TRP A 186 -28.29 7.57 -6.81
C TRP A 186 -27.91 7.02 -8.19
N GLN A 187 -28.72 7.27 -9.22
CA GLN A 187 -28.38 6.92 -10.60
C GLN A 187 -27.20 7.74 -11.11
N VAL A 188 -27.19 9.06 -10.90
CA VAL A 188 -26.04 9.92 -11.26
C VAL A 188 -24.76 9.41 -10.58
N PHE A 189 -24.83 9.07 -9.30
CA PHE A 189 -23.69 8.49 -8.59
C PHE A 189 -23.22 7.16 -9.21
N ARG A 190 -24.13 6.19 -9.35
CA ARG A 190 -23.78 4.82 -9.73
C ARG A 190 -23.43 4.66 -11.21
N GLU A 191 -24.10 5.41 -12.08
CA GLU A 191 -24.02 5.26 -13.53
C GLU A 191 -23.11 6.30 -14.19
N VAL A 192 -22.85 7.44 -13.53
CA VAL A 192 -22.00 8.51 -14.08
C VAL A 192 -20.74 8.72 -13.25
N GLU A 193 -20.87 9.07 -11.98
CA GLU A 193 -19.72 9.47 -11.15
C GLU A 193 -18.77 8.30 -10.86
N LEU A 194 -19.32 7.18 -10.38
CA LEU A 194 -18.51 6.02 -9.98
C LEU A 194 -17.74 5.42 -11.17
N PRO A 195 -18.35 5.20 -12.35
CA PRO A 195 -17.62 4.68 -13.51
C PRO A 195 -16.56 5.64 -14.05
N LEU A 196 -16.87 6.94 -14.12
CA LEU A 196 -15.94 7.95 -14.64
C LEU A 196 -14.77 8.24 -13.67
N SER A 197 -14.97 8.06 -12.37
CA SER A 197 -13.92 8.21 -11.35
C SER A 197 -13.16 6.92 -11.04
N MET A 198 -13.64 5.77 -11.54
CA MET A 198 -13.04 4.45 -11.37
C MET A 198 -11.53 4.39 -11.69
N PRO A 199 -11.01 5.09 -12.73
CA PRO A 199 -9.57 5.17 -12.97
C PRO A 199 -8.76 5.59 -11.75
N GLY A 200 -9.15 6.68 -11.08
CA GLY A 200 -8.43 7.20 -9.91
C GLY A 200 -8.63 6.33 -8.67
N ILE A 201 -9.83 5.76 -8.50
CA ILE A 201 -10.12 4.80 -7.42
C ILE A 201 -9.21 3.58 -7.54
N LEU A 202 -9.08 3.00 -8.74
CA LEU A 202 -8.25 1.83 -8.99
C LEU A 202 -6.77 2.12 -8.79
N ILE A 203 -6.28 3.29 -9.24
CA ILE A 203 -4.90 3.70 -8.99
C ILE A 203 -4.64 3.81 -7.48
N GLY A 204 -5.57 4.40 -6.72
CA GLY A 204 -5.51 4.45 -5.25
C GLY A 204 -5.46 3.06 -4.64
N CYS A 205 -6.36 2.16 -5.04
CA CYS A 205 -6.39 0.77 -4.57
C CYS A 205 -5.08 0.03 -4.85
N LEU A 206 -4.55 0.12 -6.07
CA LEU A 206 -3.32 -0.57 -6.46
C LEU A 206 -2.10 -0.01 -5.72
N LEU A 207 -2.00 1.32 -5.62
CA LEU A 207 -0.90 1.97 -4.90
C LEU A 207 -0.91 1.57 -3.42
N THR A 208 -2.07 1.68 -2.77
CA THR A 208 -2.25 1.25 -1.38
C THR A 208 -1.98 -0.23 -1.20
N PHE A 209 -2.44 -1.10 -2.11
CA PHE A 209 -2.20 -2.55 -2.03
C PHE A 209 -0.71 -2.88 -2.08
N VAL A 210 0.03 -2.30 -3.03
CA VAL A 210 1.46 -2.53 -3.20
C VAL A 210 2.26 -2.03 -1.99
N LEU A 211 1.88 -0.89 -1.40
CA LEU A 211 2.50 -0.39 -0.18
C LEU A 211 2.16 -1.28 1.02
N ALA A 212 0.88 -1.64 1.19
CA ALA A 212 0.40 -2.42 2.32
C ALA A 212 0.92 -3.86 2.35
N ILE A 213 1.18 -4.49 1.19
CA ILE A 213 1.79 -5.83 1.18
C ILE A 213 3.25 -5.80 1.59
N GLY A 214 3.91 -4.66 1.37
CA GLY A 214 5.26 -4.35 1.82
C GLY A 214 5.34 -3.87 3.29
N ALA A 215 4.20 -3.79 3.98
CA ALA A 215 4.13 -3.28 5.35
C ALA A 215 4.82 -4.22 6.33
N ILE A 216 5.52 -3.63 7.30
CA ILE A 216 6.23 -4.37 8.35
C ILE A 216 6.22 -3.63 9.69
N ALA A 217 6.32 -2.31 9.65
CA ALA A 217 6.42 -1.47 10.83
C ALA A 217 5.15 -1.57 11.68
N GLU A 218 3.97 -1.61 11.08
CA GLU A 218 2.68 -1.71 11.75
C GLU A 218 2.54 -3.04 12.49
N ALA A 219 2.89 -4.15 11.84
CA ALA A 219 2.87 -5.48 12.45
C ALA A 219 3.88 -5.60 13.60
N LYS A 220 5.09 -5.05 13.43
CA LYS A 220 6.13 -5.05 14.47
C LYS A 220 5.78 -4.16 15.66
N VAL A 221 5.41 -2.91 15.40
CA VAL A 221 5.24 -1.86 16.42
C VAL A 221 3.88 -1.94 17.10
N LEU A 222 2.80 -2.10 16.33
CA LEU A 222 1.44 -2.13 16.87
C LEU A 222 0.93 -3.54 17.11
N GLY A 223 1.41 -4.53 16.33
CA GLY A 223 1.00 -5.92 16.43
C GLY A 223 1.80 -6.78 17.39
N GLY A 224 2.97 -6.30 17.86
CA GLY A 224 3.81 -7.05 18.81
C GLY A 224 4.27 -8.40 18.26
N GLN A 225 4.42 -8.50 16.92
CA GLN A 225 4.78 -9.74 16.20
C GLN A 225 3.77 -10.90 16.36
N GLN A 226 2.53 -10.64 16.81
CA GLN A 226 1.48 -11.68 16.82
C GLN A 226 1.14 -12.18 15.41
N ILE A 227 1.26 -11.30 14.42
CA ILE A 227 1.15 -11.63 13.00
C ILE A 227 2.47 -11.30 12.34
N ILE A 228 3.02 -12.28 11.63
CA ILE A 228 4.30 -12.17 10.94
C ILE A 228 4.00 -11.99 9.44
N PRO A 229 4.18 -10.77 8.89
CA PRO A 229 4.07 -10.55 7.46
C PRO A 229 5.29 -11.12 6.71
N ILE A 230 5.15 -11.42 5.42
CA ILE A 230 6.25 -11.95 4.59
C ILE A 230 7.49 -11.05 4.57
N THR A 231 7.29 -9.74 4.69
CA THR A 231 8.36 -8.75 4.76
C THR A 231 9.25 -8.93 5.98
N HIS A 232 8.68 -9.42 7.08
CA HIS A 232 9.44 -9.77 8.28
C HIS A 232 10.36 -10.96 8.04
N ASP A 233 9.86 -12.00 7.36
CA ASP A 233 10.68 -13.17 6.99
C ASP A 233 11.81 -12.77 6.04
N ILE A 234 11.54 -11.90 5.07
CA ILE A 234 12.54 -11.33 4.16
C ILE A 234 13.61 -10.58 4.96
N GLU A 235 13.21 -9.70 5.88
CA GLU A 235 14.15 -8.93 6.69
C GLU A 235 15.03 -9.86 7.55
N ILE A 236 14.44 -10.85 8.22
CA ILE A 236 15.18 -11.82 9.02
C ILE A 236 16.17 -12.59 8.17
N ALA A 237 15.78 -13.03 6.98
CA ALA A 237 16.66 -13.76 6.07
C ALA A 237 17.90 -12.94 5.71
N PHE A 238 17.75 -11.64 5.43
CA PHE A 238 18.88 -10.77 5.10
C PHE A 238 19.73 -10.35 6.30
N THR A 239 19.11 -10.08 7.45
CA THR A 239 19.78 -9.41 8.58
C THR A 239 20.24 -10.39 9.66
N TYR A 240 19.33 -11.20 10.21
CA TYR A 240 19.60 -12.06 11.37
C TYR A 240 20.05 -13.45 10.97
N ALA A 241 19.38 -14.09 10.01
CA ALA A 241 19.72 -15.43 9.55
C ALA A 241 20.91 -15.46 8.60
N GLN A 242 21.36 -14.29 8.12
CA GLN A 242 22.51 -14.14 7.24
C GLN A 242 22.41 -15.03 5.99
N ASN A 243 21.18 -15.24 5.51
CA ASN A 243 20.85 -16.06 4.36
C ASN A 243 20.29 -15.17 3.25
N TRP A 244 21.17 -14.39 2.62
CA TRP A 244 20.82 -13.48 1.53
C TRP A 244 20.15 -14.18 0.35
N PRO A 245 20.58 -15.39 -0.08
CA PRO A 245 19.91 -16.12 -1.15
C PRO A 245 18.45 -16.46 -0.84
N LEU A 246 18.14 -16.88 0.40
CA LEU A 246 16.76 -17.12 0.83
C LEU A 246 15.93 -15.83 0.87
N GLY A 247 16.48 -14.75 1.45
CA GLY A 247 15.80 -13.45 1.50
C GLY A 247 15.50 -12.91 0.09
N ALA A 248 16.45 -13.12 -0.83
CA ALA A 248 16.29 -12.78 -2.24
C ALA A 248 15.20 -13.62 -2.91
N ALA A 249 15.16 -14.94 -2.68
CA ALA A 249 14.13 -15.81 -3.21
C ALA A 249 12.73 -15.43 -2.71
N LEU A 250 12.57 -15.15 -1.41
CA LEU A 250 11.32 -14.63 -0.84
C LEU A 250 10.90 -13.30 -1.47
N SER A 251 11.84 -12.38 -1.66
CA SER A 251 11.61 -11.08 -2.31
C SER A 251 11.16 -11.25 -3.76
N VAL A 252 11.85 -12.10 -4.54
CA VAL A 252 11.52 -12.38 -5.94
C VAL A 252 10.14 -13.02 -6.07
N LEU A 253 9.82 -13.98 -5.20
CA LEU A 253 8.50 -14.61 -5.18
C LEU A 253 7.40 -13.58 -4.88
N LEU A 254 7.59 -12.73 -3.87
CA LEU A 254 6.66 -11.66 -3.54
C LEU A 254 6.46 -10.70 -4.71
N MET A 255 7.55 -10.22 -5.32
CA MET A 255 7.50 -9.33 -6.48
C MET A 255 6.79 -9.98 -7.67
N ALA A 256 7.05 -11.26 -7.95
CA ALA A 256 6.40 -11.98 -9.05
C ALA A 256 4.88 -12.12 -8.82
N VAL A 257 4.47 -12.49 -7.60
CA VAL A 257 3.05 -12.64 -7.28
C VAL A 257 2.34 -11.28 -7.28
N VAL A 258 2.88 -10.27 -6.60
CA VAL A 258 2.27 -8.93 -6.56
C VAL A 258 2.25 -8.29 -7.95
N GLY A 259 3.37 -8.36 -8.67
CA GLY A 259 3.47 -7.83 -10.03
C GLY A 259 2.48 -8.49 -10.99
N SER A 260 2.33 -9.81 -10.93
CA SER A 260 1.34 -10.53 -11.74
C SER A 260 -0.09 -10.13 -11.38
N LEU A 261 -0.44 -10.00 -10.10
CA LEU A 261 -1.76 -9.53 -9.65
C LEU A 261 -2.05 -8.12 -10.16
N VAL A 262 -1.11 -7.18 -10.02
CA VAL A 262 -1.25 -5.80 -10.51
C VAL A 262 -1.44 -5.77 -12.02
N ILE A 263 -0.63 -6.51 -12.79
CA ILE A 263 -0.75 -6.59 -14.24
C ILE A 263 -2.11 -7.18 -14.65
N LEU A 264 -2.57 -8.23 -13.97
CA LEU A 264 -3.88 -8.85 -14.24
C LEU A 264 -5.03 -7.87 -13.99
N VAL A 265 -4.97 -7.11 -12.90
CA VAL A 265 -5.96 -6.05 -12.60
C VAL A 265 -5.91 -4.98 -13.69
N LEU A 266 -4.74 -4.45 -14.02
CA LEU A 266 -4.59 -3.41 -15.03
C LEU A 266 -5.06 -3.87 -16.42
N ARG A 267 -4.81 -5.13 -16.80
CA ARG A 267 -5.29 -5.70 -18.08
C ARG A 267 -6.81 -5.80 -18.20
N ARG A 268 -7.52 -5.89 -17.08
CA ARG A 268 -9.00 -5.94 -17.07
C ARG A 268 -9.62 -4.57 -17.31
N PHE A 269 -8.85 -3.49 -17.20
CA PHE A 269 -9.31 -2.13 -17.42
C PHE A 269 -8.65 -1.54 -18.66
N ASP A 270 -9.43 -0.87 -19.49
CA ASP A 270 -8.94 -0.32 -20.74
C ASP A 270 -7.99 0.84 -20.44
N LEU A 271 -6.68 0.58 -20.54
CA LEU A 271 -5.64 1.57 -20.27
C LEU A 271 -5.78 2.82 -21.16
N ASP A 272 -6.36 2.67 -22.35
CA ASP A 272 -6.62 3.78 -23.26
C ASP A 272 -7.72 4.72 -22.74
N VAL A 273 -8.75 4.17 -22.08
CA VAL A 273 -9.76 4.96 -21.35
C VAL A 273 -9.15 5.60 -20.11
N LEU A 274 -8.24 4.91 -19.41
CA LEU A 274 -7.52 5.42 -18.23
C LEU A 274 -6.55 6.57 -18.58
N LEU A 275 -5.91 6.51 -19.75
CA LEU A 275 -4.93 7.50 -20.23
C LEU A 275 -5.55 8.62 -21.05
N GLY A 276 -6.89 8.63 -21.21
CA GLY A 276 -7.61 9.66 -21.98
C GLY A 276 -7.24 9.67 -23.46
N ARG A 277 -6.70 8.58 -23.99
CA ARG A 277 -6.40 8.44 -25.42
C ARG A 277 -7.65 7.92 -26.12
N ARG A 278 -8.43 8.85 -26.67
CA ARG A 278 -9.36 8.58 -27.77
C ARG A 278 -8.77 9.10 -29.07
#